data_AF-A0A7Z8KQ59-F1
#
_entry.id   AF-A0A7Z8KQ59-F1
#
_cell.length_a   1.000
_cell.length_b   1.000
_cell.length_c   1.000
_cell.angle_alpha   90.00
_cell.angle_beta   90.00
_cell.angle_gamma   90.00
#
_symmetry.space_group_name_H-M   'P 1'
#
loop_
_entity.id
_entity.type
_entity.pdbx_description
1 polymer ?
#
loop_
_entity_poly.entity_id
_entity_poly.type
_entity_poly.pdbx_seq_one_letter_code
_entity_poly.pdbx_strand_id
1 'polypeptide(L)'
;MIHKKDLIISISIGVILLSLFEHSSMSHFTAEVITAFIIGRWLSKRIENHLKRYVFTSIMIYNMLGWILILIFTHDGRIVLEYGMGMVTIFSGTVFIVALLYATIGSLITRTRKNVQPQ
;
A
#
# COMPACT_ATOMS: atom_id res chain seq x y z
N MET A 1 -1.35 -11.89 14.20
CA MET A 1 -0.32 -12.73 13.57
C MET A 1 -0.92 -13.13 12.24
N ILE A 2 -0.38 -12.68 11.10
CA ILE A 2 -0.95 -13.10 9.80
C ILE A 2 -0.75 -14.61 9.74
N HIS A 3 -1.83 -15.38 9.77
CA HIS A 3 -1.72 -16.82 9.65
C HIS A 3 -1.19 -17.13 8.25
N LYS A 4 -0.24 -18.06 8.13
CA LYS A 4 0.29 -18.53 6.83
C LYS A 4 -0.82 -18.78 5.79
N LYS A 5 -1.98 -19.26 6.27
CA LYS A 5 -3.18 -19.48 5.47
C LYS A 5 -3.70 -18.20 4.80
N ASP A 6 -3.75 -17.07 5.50
CA ASP A 6 -4.24 -15.81 4.93
C ASP A 6 -3.31 -15.26 3.86
N LEU A 7 -2.00 -15.39 4.05
CA LEU A 7 -1.00 -14.99 3.05
C LEU A 7 -1.14 -15.83 1.78
N ILE A 8 -1.27 -17.15 1.93
CA ILE A 8 -1.46 -18.08 0.80
C ILE A 8 -2.76 -17.76 0.08
N ILE A 9 -3.85 -17.54 0.80
CA ILE A 9 -5.15 -17.18 0.21
C ILE A 9 -5.06 -15.85 -0.56
N SER A 10 -4.38 -14.84 -0.01
CA SER A 10 -4.19 -13.56 -0.71
C SER A 10 -3.37 -13.70 -1.99
N ILE A 11 -2.31 -14.52 -1.98
CA ILE A 11 -1.50 -14.81 -3.17
C ILE A 11 -2.34 -15.58 -4.21
N SER A 12 -3.06 -16.62 -3.79
CA SER A 12 -3.93 -17.40 -4.68
C SER A 12 -5.00 -16.54 -5.33
N ILE A 13 -5.67 -15.68 -4.56
CA ILE A 13 -6.67 -14.74 -5.07
C ILE A 13 -6.04 -13.77 -6.08
N GLY A 14 -4.82 -13.28 -5.79
CA GLY A 14 -4.11 -12.39 -6.69
C GLY A 14 -3.73 -13.02 -8.02
N VAL A 15 -3.24 -14.26 -8.00
CA VAL A 15 -2.93 -15.03 -9.21
C VAL A 15 -4.20 -15.26 -10.03
N ILE A 16 -5.31 -15.62 -9.39
CA ILE A 16 -6.59 -15.83 -10.07
C ILE A 16 -7.09 -14.53 -10.72
N LEU A 17 -7.01 -13.40 -10.02
CA LEU A 17 -7.38 -12.08 -10.56
C LEU A 17 -6.51 -11.69 -11.76
N LEU A 18 -5.19 -11.89 -11.67
CA LEU A 18 -4.27 -11.64 -12.77
C LEU A 18 -4.60 -12.48 -14.00
N SER A 19 -4.86 -13.78 -13.83
CA SER A 19 -5.25 -14.67 -14.93
C SER A 19 -6.61 -14.33 -15.55
N LEU A 20 -7.54 -13.78 -14.76
CA LEU A 20 -8.82 -13.28 -15.27
C LEU A 20 -8.64 -11.98 -16.07
N PHE A 21 -7.75 -11.10 -15.64
CA PHE A 21 -7.47 -9.86 -16.36
C PHE A 21 -6.63 -10.07 -17.63
N GLU A 22 -5.80 -11.10 -17.70
CA GLU A 22 -5.12 -11.52 -18.95
C GLU A 22 -6.11 -11.85 -20.07
N HIS A 23 -7.32 -12.31 -19.74
CA HIS A 23 -8.38 -12.57 -20.71
C HIS A 23 -9.22 -11.33 -21.05
N SER A 24 -8.95 -10.19 -20.42
CA SER A 24 -9.59 -8.92 -20.72
C SER A 24 -8.71 -8.09 -21.66
N SER A 25 -9.32 -7.17 -22.41
CA SER A 25 -8.59 -6.21 -23.25
C SER A 25 -7.85 -5.11 -22.46
N MET A 26 -7.75 -5.24 -21.13
CA MET A 26 -6.99 -4.30 -20.30
C MET A 26 -5.49 -4.47 -20.53
N SER A 27 -4.75 -3.36 -20.46
CA SER A 27 -3.29 -3.44 -20.47
C SER A 27 -2.78 -4.15 -19.23
N HIS A 28 -1.72 -4.95 -19.40
CA HIS A 28 -1.09 -5.76 -18.34
C HIS A 28 -0.76 -4.92 -17.09
N PHE A 29 -0.26 -3.69 -17.29
CA PHE A 29 0.03 -2.75 -16.23
C PHE A 29 -1.23 -2.34 -15.43
N THR A 30 -2.34 -2.11 -16.11
CA THR A 30 -3.60 -1.71 -15.46
C THR A 30 -4.18 -2.87 -14.65
N ALA A 31 -4.10 -4.08 -15.19
CA ALA A 31 -4.52 -5.31 -14.52
C ALA A 31 -3.74 -5.57 -13.22
N GLU A 32 -2.42 -5.39 -13.24
CA GLU A 32 -1.55 -5.52 -12.07
C GLU A 32 -1.89 -4.50 -10.98
N VAL A 33 -2.09 -3.23 -11.35
CA VAL A 33 -2.43 -2.15 -10.39
C VAL A 33 -3.78 -2.40 -9.73
N ILE A 34 -4.80 -2.80 -10.49
CA ILE A 34 -6.13 -3.10 -9.96
C ILE A 34 -6.07 -4.31 -9.02
N THR A 35 -5.34 -5.35 -9.41
CA THR A 35 -5.16 -6.57 -8.61
C THR A 35 -4.45 -6.27 -7.29
N ALA A 36 -3.36 -5.50 -7.34
CA ALA A 36 -2.62 -5.07 -6.15
C ALA A 36 -3.49 -4.23 -5.20
N PHE A 37 -4.34 -3.36 -5.75
CA PHE A 37 -5.26 -2.54 -4.96
C PHE A 37 -6.33 -3.39 -4.24
N ILE A 38 -6.93 -4.37 -4.94
CA ILE A 38 -7.93 -5.28 -4.38
C ILE A 38 -7.34 -6.12 -3.24
N ILE A 39 -6.17 -6.73 -3.47
CA ILE A 39 -5.47 -7.55 -2.47
C ILE A 39 -5.05 -6.68 -1.27
N GLY A 40 -4.47 -5.51 -1.52
CA GLY A 40 -4.04 -4.58 -0.48
C GLY A 40 -5.20 -4.15 0.41
N ARG A 41 -6.36 -3.84 -0.16
CA ARG A 41 -7.57 -3.49 0.60
C ARG A 41 -8.11 -4.67 1.40
N TRP A 42 -8.10 -5.87 0.81
CA TRP A 42 -8.59 -7.09 1.48
C TRP A 42 -7.69 -7.49 2.66
N LEU A 43 -6.37 -7.40 2.47
CA LEU A 43 -5.39 -7.66 3.51
C LEU A 43 -5.49 -6.60 4.62
N SER A 44 -5.70 -5.33 4.28
CA SER A 44 -5.91 -4.24 5.25
C SER A 44 -7.10 -4.51 6.18
N LYS A 45 -8.25 -4.92 5.63
CA LYS A 45 -9.45 -5.28 6.42
C LYS A 45 -9.21 -6.44 7.38
N ARG A 46 -8.39 -7.43 7.00
CA ARG A 46 -8.03 -8.58 7.87
C ARG A 46 -7.10 -8.16 9.00
N ILE A 47 -6.26 -7.16 8.75
CA ILE A 47 -5.25 -6.64 9.69
C ILE A 47 -5.88 -5.77 10.80
N GLU A 48 -7.03 -5.15 10.52
CA GLU A 48 -7.76 -4.25 11.44
C GLU A 48 -8.04 -4.90 12.82
N ASN A 49 -8.19 -6.22 12.88
CA ASN A 49 -8.39 -6.99 14.13
C ASN A 49 -7.14 -7.10 15.03
N HIS A 50 -5.98 -6.57 14.62
CA HIS A 50 -4.73 -6.59 15.40
C HIS A 50 -4.07 -5.20 15.53
N LEU A 51 -4.91 -4.16 15.57
CA LEU A 51 -4.60 -2.73 15.53
C LEU A 51 -3.22 -2.30 16.06
N LYS A 52 -2.79 -2.76 17.25
CA LYS A 52 -1.53 -2.34 17.89
C LYS A 52 -0.24 -2.80 17.19
N ARG A 53 -0.26 -3.94 16.50
CA ARG A 53 0.95 -4.50 15.85
C ARG A 53 1.13 -3.99 14.41
N TYR A 54 0.10 -3.36 13.83
CA TYR A 54 0.06 -3.02 12.42
C TYR A 54 -0.19 -1.55 12.12
N VAL A 55 -0.26 -0.66 13.13
CA VAL A 55 -0.38 0.80 12.89
C VAL A 55 0.72 1.31 11.96
N PHE A 56 1.97 0.94 12.25
CA PHE A 56 3.12 1.32 11.43
C PHE A 56 2.94 0.85 9.97
N THR A 57 2.69 -0.45 9.78
CA THR A 57 2.52 -1.06 8.45
C THR A 57 1.31 -0.50 7.70
N SER A 58 0.20 -0.25 8.40
CA SER A 58 -1.01 0.33 7.83
C SER A 58 -0.76 1.75 7.34
N ILE A 59 -0.21 2.63 8.19
CA ILE A 59 0.11 4.01 7.80
C ILE A 59 1.08 4.03 6.62
N MET A 60 2.09 3.16 6.62
CA MET A 60 3.06 3.04 5.53
C MET A 60 2.41 2.60 4.21
N ILE A 61 1.56 1.57 4.24
CA ILE A 61 0.85 1.06 3.05
C ILE A 61 -0.13 2.10 2.51
N TYR A 62 -0.92 2.75 3.37
CA TYR A 62 -1.88 3.77 2.95
C TYR A 62 -1.18 5.00 2.35
N ASN A 63 -0.06 5.43 2.92
CA ASN A 63 0.74 6.52 2.35
C ASN A 63 1.26 6.15 0.96
N MET A 64 1.86 4.96 0.84
CA MET A 64 2.39 4.49 -0.45
C MET A 64 1.30 4.38 -1.52
N LEU A 65 0.15 3.82 -1.18
CA LEU A 65 -1.00 3.76 -2.10
C LEU A 65 -1.46 5.15 -2.52
N GLY A 66 -1.51 6.11 -1.59
CA GLY A 66 -1.85 7.50 -1.90
C GLY A 66 -0.89 8.13 -2.90
N TRP A 67 0.41 7.96 -2.71
CA TRP A 67 1.42 8.49 -3.62
C TRP A 67 1.42 7.79 -4.99
N ILE A 68 1.16 6.48 -5.04
CA ILE A 68 0.99 5.73 -6.29
C ILE A 68 -0.25 6.23 -7.05
N LEU A 69 -1.36 6.47 -6.36
CA LEU A 69 -2.57 7.04 -6.95
C LEU A 69 -2.31 8.43 -7.52
N ILE A 70 -1.59 9.29 -6.79
CA ILE A 70 -1.20 10.62 -7.28
C ILE A 70 -0.35 10.49 -8.56
N LEU A 71 0.67 9.63 -8.55
CA LEU A 71 1.53 9.36 -9.71
C LEU A 71 0.74 8.97 -10.97
N ILE A 72 -0.28 8.13 -10.83
CA ILE A 72 -1.03 7.58 -11.96
C ILE A 72 -2.13 8.54 -12.46
N PHE A 73 -2.83 9.19 -11.52
CA PHE A 73 -4.07 9.90 -11.80
C PHE A 73 -3.93 11.41 -11.93
N THR A 74 -2.83 12.04 -11.48
CA THR A 74 -2.61 13.48 -11.65
C THR A 74 -1.74 13.78 -12.86
N HIS A 75 -1.96 14.95 -13.47
CA HIS A 75 -1.14 15.43 -14.58
C HIS A 75 0.34 15.54 -14.17
N ASP A 76 0.60 16.11 -12.99
CA ASP A 76 1.95 16.24 -12.43
C ASP A 76 2.61 14.88 -12.16
N GLY A 77 1.83 13.90 -11.70
CA GLY A 77 2.30 12.53 -11.50
C GLY A 77 2.75 11.87 -12.80
N ARG A 78 1.99 12.05 -13.88
CA ARG A 78 2.35 11.55 -15.22
C ARG A 78 3.61 12.22 -15.76
N ILE A 79 3.77 13.53 -15.53
CA ILE A 79 5.00 14.25 -15.90
C ILE A 79 6.22 13.62 -15.20
N VAL A 80 6.10 13.26 -13.92
CA VAL A 80 7.18 12.58 -13.17
C VAL A 80 7.52 11.22 -13.78
N LEU A 81 6.51 10.47 -14.26
CA LEU A 81 6.73 9.18 -14.93
C LEU A 81 7.40 9.33 -16.30
N GLU A 82 7.07 10.39 -17.04
CA GLU A 82 7.60 10.66 -18.39
C GLU A 82 9.01 11.28 -18.37
N TYR A 83 9.40 11.93 -17.28
CA TYR A 83 10.72 12.57 -17.11
C TYR A 83 11.91 11.60 -17.02
N GLY A 84 11.64 10.29 -17.00
CA GLY A 84 12.65 9.24 -17.05
C GLY A 84 13.05 8.69 -15.68
N MET A 85 13.86 7.62 -15.74
CA MET A 85 14.14 6.73 -14.60
C MET A 85 14.76 7.45 -13.39
N GLY A 86 15.55 8.50 -13.61
CA GLY A 86 16.18 9.28 -12.54
C GLY A 86 15.17 10.04 -11.67
N MET A 87 14.21 10.73 -12.31
CA MET A 87 13.14 11.46 -11.61
C MET A 87 12.21 10.52 -10.84
N VAL A 88 11.84 9.39 -11.46
CA VAL A 88 11.03 8.35 -10.80
C VAL A 88 11.75 7.78 -9.58
N THR A 89 13.07 7.57 -9.67
CA THR A 89 13.89 7.07 -8.56
C THR A 89 13.92 8.09 -7.41
N ILE A 90 14.22 9.36 -7.69
CA ILE A 90 14.24 10.42 -6.67
C ILE A 90 12.87 10.57 -5.99
N PHE A 91 11.80 10.56 -6.78
CA PHE A 91 10.44 10.65 -6.28
C PHE A 91 10.08 9.46 -5.39
N SER A 92 10.34 8.23 -5.85
CA SER A 92 10.08 7.00 -5.09
C SER A 92 10.84 6.96 -3.76
N GLY A 93 12.11 7.39 -3.74
CA GLY A 93 12.93 7.50 -2.53
C GLY A 93 12.37 8.54 -1.55
N THR A 94 11.93 9.69 -2.06
CA THR A 94 11.29 10.74 -1.25
C THR A 94 10.00 10.23 -0.63
N VAL A 95 9.12 9.63 -1.44
CA VAL A 95 7.86 9.02 -0.98
C VAL A 95 8.11 7.95 0.08
N PHE A 96 9.14 7.11 -0.10
CA PHE A 96 9.51 6.08 0.86
C PHE A 96 9.91 6.67 2.22
N ILE A 97 10.77 7.70 2.22
CA ILE A 97 11.21 8.38 3.44
C ILE A 97 10.02 9.06 4.15
N VAL A 98 9.17 9.75 3.40
CA VAL A 98 7.98 10.42 3.94
C VAL A 98 7.00 9.41 4.55
N ALA A 99 6.75 8.30 3.85
CA ALA A 99 5.89 7.22 4.34
C ALA A 99 6.44 6.60 5.63
N LEU A 100 7.76 6.39 5.72
CA LEU A 100 8.44 5.92 6.92
C LEU A 100 8.30 6.88 8.11
N LEU A 101 8.48 8.18 7.88
CA LEU A 101 8.34 9.20 8.91
C LEU A 101 6.91 9.24 9.45
N TYR A 102 5.90 9.25 8.57
CA TYR A 102 4.50 9.22 8.99
C TYR A 102 4.14 7.95 9.75
N ALA A 103 4.60 6.79 9.30
CA ALA A 103 4.38 5.53 9.98
C ALA A 103 5.02 5.51 11.38
N THR A 104 6.22 6.05 11.52
CA THR A 104 6.93 6.17 12.80
C THR A 104 6.19 7.09 13.77
N ILE A 105 5.82 8.29 13.32
CA ILE A 105 5.10 9.28 14.14
C ILE A 105 3.74 8.72 14.57
N GLY A 106 2.95 8.16 13.66
CA GLY A 106 1.65 7.60 13.99
C GLY A 106 1.72 6.39 14.93
N SER A 107 2.75 5.56 14.80
CA SER A 107 3.01 4.48 15.75
C SER A 107 3.37 5.01 17.15
N LEU A 108 4.21 6.04 17.24
CA LEU A 108 4.59 6.68 18.51
C LEU A 108 3.39 7.32 19.20
N ILE A 109 2.57 8.09 18.47
CA ILE A 109 1.35 8.72 19.01
C ILE A 109 0.38 7.68 19.56
N THR A 110 0.19 6.57 18.84
CA THR A 110 -0.71 5.51 19.29
C THR A 110 -0.18 4.83 20.55
N ARG A 111 1.15 4.73 20.69
CA ARG A 111 1.80 4.15 21.87
C ARG A 111 1.70 5.07 23.09
N THR A 112 1.88 6.39 22.92
CA THR A 112 1.80 7.37 24.02
C THR A 112 0.36 7.60 24.50
N ARG A 113 -0.63 7.69 23.60
CA ARG A 113 -2.06 7.84 23.98
C ARG A 113 -2.56 6.73 24.91
N LYS A 114 -2.05 5.52 24.69
CA LYS A 114 -2.41 4.33 25.46
C LYS A 114 -1.81 4.29 26.88
N ASN A 115 -0.79 5.10 27.16
CA ASN A 115 -0.20 5.25 28.49
C ASN A 115 -0.87 6.37 29.32
N VAL A 116 -1.69 7.22 28.70
CA VAL A 116 -2.35 8.37 29.35
C VAL A 116 -3.79 8.07 29.79
N GLN A 117 -4.43 7.04 29.21
CA GLN A 117 -5.68 6.49 29.74
C GLN A 117 -5.39 5.12 30.40
N PRO A 118 -5.02 5.09 31.70
CA PRO A 118 -5.31 3.90 32.50
C PRO A 118 -6.83 3.75 32.59
N GLN A 119 -7.26 2.49 32.60
CA GLN A 119 -8.64 2.00 32.44
C GLN A 119 -9.68 2.72 33.29
#